data_AF-A0A924MH23-F1
#
_entry.id   AF-A0A924MH23-F1
#
_cell.length_a   1.000
_cell.length_b   1.000
_cell.length_c   1.000
_cell.angle_alpha   90.00
_cell.angle_beta   90.00
_cell.angle_gamma   90.00
#
_symmetry.space_group_name_H-M   'P 1'
#
loop_
_entity.id
_entity.type
_entity.pdbx_description
1 polymer ?
#
loop_
_entity_poly.entity_id
_entity_poly.type
_entity_poly.pdbx_seq_one_letter_code
_entity_poly.pdbx_strand_id
1 'polypeptide(L)' 'MATSKVVYNGGLRTTSTHLQSGKEIITDAPVDNQGKG' A
#
# COMPACT_ATOMS: atom_id res chain seq x y z
N MET A 1 -10.38 -14.81 10.04
CA MET A 1 -9.89 -14.79 8.64
C MET A 1 -9.50 -13.37 8.32
N ALA A 2 -8.34 -13.12 7.70
CA ALA A 2 -7.92 -11.76 7.35
C ALA A 2 -8.80 -11.17 6.24
N THR A 3 -9.11 -9.88 6.31
CA THR A 3 -9.93 -9.16 5.31
C THR A 3 -9.08 -8.54 4.20
N SER A 4 -7.87 -8.10 4.55
CA SER A 4 -6.89 -7.54 3.63
C SER A 4 -5.48 -7.97 3.99
N LYS A 5 -4.56 -7.81 3.05
CA LYS A 5 -3.12 -7.99 3.23
C LYS A 5 -2.42 -6.70 2.84
N VAL A 6 -1.55 -6.19 3.71
CA VAL A 6 -0.72 -5.02 3.41
C VAL A 6 0.73 -5.48 3.25
N VAL A 7 1.39 -5.00 2.20
CA VAL A 7 2.79 -5.25 1.91
C VAL A 7 3.52 -3.91 1.86
N TYR A 8 4.66 -3.82 2.54
CA TYR A 8 5.56 -2.70 2.39
C TYR A 8 6.51 -2.96 1.22
N ASN A 9 6.47 -2.10 0.21
CA ASN A 9 7.22 -2.26 -1.04
C ASN A 9 8.56 -1.52 -1.03
N GLY A 10 8.92 -0.89 0.08
CA GLY A 10 10.09 -0.01 0.17
C GLY A 10 9.81 1.39 -0.37
N GLY A 11 10.73 2.32 -0.12
CA GLY A 11 10.60 3.70 -0.58
C GLY A 11 9.33 4.40 -0.10
N LEU A 12 8.89 4.09 1.14
CA LEU A 12 7.68 4.65 1.75
C LEU A 12 6.38 4.35 0.97
N ARG A 13 6.37 3.27 0.18
CA ARG A 13 5.20 2.75 -0.54
C ARG A 13 4.64 1.51 0.13
N THR A 14 3.31 1.43 0.22
CA THR A 14 2.58 0.23 0.63
C THR A 14 1.54 -0.17 -0.41
N THR A 15 1.33 -1.48 -0.57
CA THR A 15 0.20 -2.04 -1.31
C THR A 15 -0.73 -2.79 -0.36
N SER A 16 -2.00 -2.42 -0.34
CA SER A 16 -3.07 -3.10 0.39
C SER A 16 -3.96 -3.87 -0.59
N THR A 17 -4.06 -5.18 -0.41
CA THR A 17 -4.93 -6.04 -1.22
C THR A 17 -6.13 -6.47 -0.39
N HIS A 18 -7.35 -6.14 -0.83
CA HIS A 18 -8.58 -6.66 -0.25
C HIS A 18 -8.80 -8.11 -0.73
N LEU A 19 -8.77 -9.07 0.19
CA LEU A 19 -8.67 -10.50 -0.16
C LEU A 19 -9.94 -11.05 -0.82
N GLN A 20 -11.11 -10.50 -0.48
CA GLN A 20 -12.37 -10.97 -1.04
C GLN A 20 -12.59 -10.50 -2.47
N SER A 21 -12.20 -9.26 -2.81
CA SER A 21 -12.44 -8.70 -4.14
C SER A 21 -11.19 -8.64 -5.02
N GLY A 22 -10.01 -8.96 -4.48
CA GLY A 22 -8.72 -8.82 -5.16
C GLY A 22 -8.32 -7.38 -5.48
N LYS A 23 -9.02 -6.37 -4.96
CA LYS A 23 -8.71 -4.96 -5.26
C LYS A 23 -7.44 -4.54 -4.54
N GLU A 24 -6.59 -3.82 -5.25
CA GLU A 24 -5.35 -3.28 -4.71
C GLU A 24 -5.45 -1.77 -4.53
N ILE A 25 -4.90 -1.29 -3.43
CA ILE A 25 -4.76 0.13 -3.10
C ILE A 25 -3.28 0.38 -2.88
N ILE A 26 -2.72 1.30 -3.64
CA ILE A 26 -1.33 1.74 -3.51
C ILE A 26 -1.33 3.07 -2.76
N THR A 27 -0.42 3.19 -1.80
CA THR A 27 -0.22 4.43 -1.04
C THR A 27 1.25 4.77 -1.01
N ASP A 28 1.55 6.03 -1.35
CA ASP A 28 2.86 6.63 -1.31
C ASP A 28 2.91 7.73 -0.27
N ALA A 29 4.04 7.84 0.43
CA ALA A 29 4.35 9.05 1.18
C ALA A 29 4.55 10.24 0.22
N PRO A 30 4.28 11.47 0.70
CA PRO A 30 4.44 12.66 -0.11
C PRO A 30 5.92 13.00 -0.36
N VAL A 31 6.22 13.75 -1.42
CA VAL A 31 7.61 14.16 -1.78
C VAL A 31 8.32 14.98 -0.71
N ASP A 32 7.58 15.81 0.03
CA ASP A 32 8.11 16.60 1.16
C ASP A 32 8.55 15.73 2.34
N ASN A 33 8.12 14.45 2.37
CA ASN A 33 8.55 13.44 3.33
C ASN A 33 9.31 12.27 2.66
N GLN A 34 10.15 12.57 1.67
CA GLN A 34 11.04 11.60 1.00
C GLN A 34 10.30 10.46 0.27
N GLY A 35 9.01 10.62 0.02
CA GLY A 35 8.20 9.66 -0.72
C GLY A 35 8.18 9.90 -2.23
N LYS A 36 7.21 9.31 -2.90
CA LYS A 36 7.05 9.36 -4.37
C LYS A 36 5.72 9.95 -4.83
N GLY A 37 4.83 10.27 -3.88
CA GLY A 37 3.47 10.78 -4.12
C GLY A 37 3.35 12.28 -3.88
#